data_AF-A0A8T5RBS0-F1
#
_entry.id   AF-A0A8T5RBS0-F1
#
_cell.length_a   1.000
_cell.length_b   1.000
_cell.length_c   1.000
_cell.angle_alpha   90.00
_cell.angle_beta   90.00
_cell.angle_gamma   90.00
#
_symmetry.space_group_name_H-M   'P 1'
#
loop_
_entity.id
_entity.type
_entity.pdbx_description
1 polymer ?
#
loop_
_entity_poly.entity_id
_entity_poly.type
_entity_poly.pdbx_seq_one_letter_code
_entity_poly.pdbx_strand_id
1 'polypeptide(L)'
;MAQSVKIKQLHQIISALERFQTRKSSLFRLDKLAYYLNLSERDLEEVLELVFRFQNLFKSVISDFILCKKWRNDKYYLILKRKSDVTCQNLSDVKEVEINQTQVNLLSDVIYYFQHVKIGKGFNINTNKTELSKKVKQLNRSHPYFFEHRGNGLIYPSKLAVEAGKLIQSYNRSKKTISKLQIEDFIIQIV
;
A
#
# COMPACT_ATOMS: atom_id res chain seq x y z
N MET A 1 3.08 -17.65 16.30
CA MET A 1 1.71 -17.40 16.84
C MET A 1 0.76 -18.36 16.14
N ALA A 2 0.03 -19.20 16.88
CA ALA A 2 -0.90 -20.16 16.26
C ALA A 2 -2.03 -19.41 15.54
N GLN A 3 -2.19 -19.65 14.25
CA GLN A 3 -3.25 -19.03 13.45
C GLN A 3 -4.60 -19.55 13.95
N SER A 4 -5.57 -18.66 14.18
CA SER A 4 -6.92 -19.04 14.62
C SER A 4 -7.50 -20.10 13.66
N VAL A 5 -8.10 -21.15 14.23
CA VAL A 5 -8.74 -22.24 13.46
C VAL A 5 -9.72 -21.68 12.42
N LYS A 6 -10.45 -20.61 12.77
CA LYS A 6 -11.39 -19.92 11.87
C LYS A 6 -10.71 -19.26 10.67
N ILE A 7 -9.54 -18.65 10.88
CA ILE A 7 -8.75 -18.02 9.80
C ILE A 7 -8.19 -19.09 8.87
N LYS A 8 -7.74 -20.22 9.42
CA LYS A 8 -7.27 -21.36 8.64
C LYS A 8 -8.36 -21.92 7.73
N GLN A 9 -9.58 -22.08 8.23
CA GLN A 9 -10.73 -22.53 7.45
C GLN A 9 -11.07 -21.59 6.30
N LEU A 10 -11.08 -20.26 6.55
CA LEU A 10 -11.30 -19.26 5.50
C LEU A 10 -10.23 -19.33 4.39
N HIS A 11 -8.96 -19.47 4.75
CA HIS A 11 -7.89 -19.66 3.76
C HIS A 11 -8.09 -20.92 2.93
N GLN A 12 -8.49 -22.03 3.56
CA GLN A 12 -8.74 -23.28 2.84
C GLN A 12 -9.91 -23.16 1.86
N ILE A 13 -10.97 -22.44 2.23
CA ILE A 13 -12.10 -22.13 1.33
C ILE A 13 -11.61 -21.31 0.13
N ILE A 14 -10.84 -20.24 0.38
CA ILE A 14 -10.29 -19.39 -0.69
C ILE A 14 -9.40 -20.21 -1.63
N SER A 15 -8.49 -21.03 -1.10
CA SER A 15 -7.62 -21.88 -1.92
C SER A 15 -8.39 -22.93 -2.73
N ALA A 16 -9.54 -23.40 -2.24
CA ALA A 16 -10.42 -24.26 -3.03
C ALA A 16 -11.07 -23.50 -4.19
N LEU A 17 -11.52 -22.25 -3.95
CA LEU A 17 -12.11 -21.38 -4.97
C LEU A 17 -11.09 -20.93 -6.03
N GLU A 18 -9.83 -20.71 -5.67
CA GLU A 18 -8.75 -20.35 -6.60
C GLU A 18 -8.54 -21.41 -7.69
N ARG A 19 -8.84 -22.69 -7.40
CA ARG A 19 -8.73 -23.78 -8.40
C ARG A 19 -9.67 -23.61 -9.60
N PHE A 20 -10.72 -22.80 -9.49
CA PHE A 20 -11.61 -22.49 -10.60
C PHE A 20 -11.01 -21.50 -11.61
N GLN A 21 -9.93 -20.78 -11.24
CA GLN A 21 -9.24 -19.86 -12.16
C GLN A 21 -8.69 -20.58 -13.40
N THR A 22 -8.27 -21.84 -13.24
CA THR A 22 -7.67 -22.65 -14.31
C THR A 22 -8.64 -23.65 -14.94
N ARG A 23 -9.80 -23.91 -14.32
CA ARG A 23 -10.76 -24.95 -14.75
C ARG A 23 -12.16 -24.38 -14.99
N LYS A 24 -12.30 -23.51 -16.00
CA LYS A 24 -13.53 -22.74 -16.29
C LYS A 24 -14.77 -23.57 -16.66
N SER A 25 -14.65 -24.89 -16.88
CA SER A 25 -15.75 -25.78 -17.27
C SER A 25 -15.75 -27.15 -16.58
N SER A 26 -14.90 -27.38 -15.58
CA SER A 26 -14.90 -28.67 -14.88
C SER A 26 -15.92 -28.68 -13.76
N LEU A 27 -16.80 -29.68 -13.75
CA LEU A 27 -17.65 -29.97 -12.60
C LEU A 27 -16.78 -30.22 -11.37
N PHE A 28 -16.96 -29.41 -10.33
CA PHE A 28 -16.27 -29.57 -9.05
C PHE A 28 -17.18 -30.32 -8.09
N ARG A 29 -16.70 -31.47 -7.62
CA ARG A 29 -17.49 -32.30 -6.70
C ARG A 29 -17.50 -31.69 -5.31
N LEU A 30 -18.68 -31.36 -4.82
CA LEU A 30 -18.89 -30.79 -3.48
C LEU A 30 -18.49 -31.77 -2.37
N ASP A 31 -18.66 -33.09 -2.58
CA ASP A 31 -18.22 -34.13 -1.64
C ASP A 31 -16.70 -34.04 -1.36
N LYS A 32 -15.91 -33.69 -2.38
CA LYS A 32 -14.45 -33.51 -2.22
C LYS A 32 -14.11 -32.24 -1.45
N LEU A 33 -14.94 -31.20 -1.58
CA LEU A 33 -14.79 -29.96 -0.83
C LEU A 33 -15.12 -30.17 0.64
N ALA A 34 -16.23 -30.84 0.93
CA ALA A 34 -16.66 -31.19 2.27
C ALA A 34 -15.61 -32.04 2.98
N TYR A 35 -15.08 -33.06 2.30
CA TYR A 35 -14.00 -33.89 2.82
C TYR A 35 -12.71 -33.08 3.08
N TYR A 36 -12.31 -32.24 2.13
CA TYR A 36 -11.08 -31.44 2.24
C TYR A 36 -11.14 -30.39 3.36
N LEU A 37 -12.31 -29.79 3.59
CA LEU A 37 -12.55 -28.80 4.62
C LEU A 37 -13.02 -29.41 5.95
N ASN A 38 -13.20 -30.73 5.99
CA ASN A 38 -13.77 -31.47 7.11
C ASN A 38 -15.10 -30.86 7.61
N LEU A 39 -16.01 -30.61 6.66
CA LEU A 39 -17.34 -30.01 6.90
C LEU A 39 -18.42 -31.08 6.91
N SER A 40 -19.45 -30.88 7.74
CA SER A 40 -20.70 -31.62 7.60
C SER A 40 -21.48 -31.17 6.36
N GLU A 41 -22.45 -31.96 5.90
CA GLU A 41 -23.31 -31.56 4.78
C GLU A 41 -24.05 -30.23 5.03
N ARG A 42 -24.47 -30.01 6.28
CA ARG A 42 -25.12 -28.76 6.69
C ARG A 42 -24.15 -27.57 6.64
N ASP A 43 -22.95 -27.73 7.18
CA ASP A 43 -21.94 -26.65 7.18
C ASP A 43 -21.49 -26.32 5.75
N LEU A 44 -21.44 -27.33 4.87
CA LEU A 44 -21.11 -27.13 3.46
C LEU A 44 -22.14 -26.22 2.78
N GLU A 45 -23.43 -26.48 3.00
CA GLU A 45 -24.50 -25.66 2.40
C GLU A 45 -24.45 -24.21 2.91
N GLU A 46 -24.26 -24.01 4.22
CA GLU A 46 -24.09 -22.67 4.81
C GLU A 46 -22.85 -21.94 4.25
N VAL A 47 -21.74 -22.65 4.04
CA VAL A 47 -20.53 -22.09 3.41
C VAL A 47 -20.79 -21.73 1.94
N LEU A 48 -21.49 -22.57 1.18
CA LEU A 48 -21.83 -22.29 -0.21
C LEU A 48 -22.76 -21.07 -0.32
N GLU A 49 -23.76 -20.96 0.55
CA GLU A 49 -24.64 -19.80 0.60
C GLU A 49 -23.84 -18.52 0.86
N LEU A 50 -22.89 -18.55 1.80
CA LEU A 50 -21.99 -17.42 2.06
C LEU A 50 -21.16 -17.06 0.82
N VAL A 51 -20.59 -18.05 0.12
CA VAL A 51 -19.81 -17.82 -1.10
C VAL A 51 -20.67 -17.15 -2.18
N PHE A 52 -21.89 -17.62 -2.42
CA PHE A 52 -22.78 -17.02 -3.41
C PHE A 52 -23.25 -15.62 -3.01
N ARG A 53 -23.51 -15.39 -1.72
CA ARG A 53 -23.81 -14.04 -1.19
C ARG A 53 -22.65 -13.08 -1.40
N PHE A 54 -21.42 -13.51 -1.12
CA PHE A 54 -20.22 -12.72 -1.42
C PHE A 54 -20.12 -12.43 -2.92
N GLN A 55 -20.27 -13.44 -3.77
CA GLN A 55 -20.23 -13.26 -5.23
C GLN A 55 -21.24 -12.22 -5.70
N ASN A 56 -22.48 -12.28 -5.22
CA ASN A 56 -23.50 -11.30 -5.55
C ASN A 56 -23.16 -9.90 -5.03
N LEU A 57 -22.63 -9.79 -3.82
CA LEU A 57 -22.22 -8.50 -3.24
C LEU A 57 -21.08 -7.85 -4.03
N PHE A 58 -20.07 -8.63 -4.44
CA PHE A 58 -18.99 -8.13 -5.30
C PHE A 58 -19.48 -7.74 -6.70
N LYS A 59 -20.43 -8.51 -7.26
CA LYS A 59 -21.00 -8.23 -8.59
C LYS A 59 -21.90 -7.01 -8.62
N SER A 60 -22.65 -6.74 -7.55
CA SER A 60 -23.69 -5.69 -7.52
C SER A 60 -23.26 -4.42 -6.79
N VAL A 61 -22.67 -4.55 -5.59
CA VAL A 61 -22.34 -3.42 -4.71
C VAL A 61 -20.93 -2.88 -4.99
N ILE A 62 -20.00 -3.77 -5.33
CA ILE A 62 -18.57 -3.45 -5.50
C ILE A 62 -18.18 -3.53 -7.00
N SER A 63 -19.15 -3.48 -7.92
CA SER A 63 -18.91 -3.62 -9.37
C SER A 63 -17.87 -2.65 -9.90
N ASP A 64 -18.01 -1.36 -9.57
CA ASP A 64 -17.15 -0.26 -10.03
C ASP A 64 -16.20 0.22 -8.93
N PHE A 65 -16.24 -0.44 -7.78
CA PHE A 65 -15.51 -0.07 -6.60
C PHE A 65 -14.52 -1.17 -6.21
N ILE A 66 -13.57 -0.81 -5.34
CA ILE A 66 -12.61 -1.70 -4.73
C ILE A 66 -12.66 -1.42 -3.23
N LEU A 67 -12.70 -2.49 -2.45
CA LEU A 67 -12.62 -2.39 -1.00
C LEU A 67 -11.16 -2.19 -0.59
N CYS A 68 -10.87 -1.09 0.09
CA CYS A 68 -9.55 -0.74 0.59
C CYS A 68 -9.56 -0.58 2.10
N LYS A 69 -8.43 -0.89 2.74
CA LYS A 69 -8.20 -0.62 4.16
C LYS A 69 -7.67 0.81 4.33
N LYS A 70 -8.27 1.59 5.22
CA LYS A 70 -7.83 2.97 5.55
C LYS A 70 -7.67 3.12 7.05
N TRP A 71 -6.56 3.70 7.49
CA TRP A 71 -6.36 4.08 8.89
C TRP A 71 -6.79 5.52 9.12
N ARG A 72 -7.56 5.77 10.19
CA ARG A 72 -7.94 7.12 10.63
C ARG A 72 -8.19 7.10 12.13
N ASN A 73 -7.76 8.11 12.88
CA ASN A 73 -8.06 8.25 14.32
C ASN A 73 -7.81 6.96 15.12
N ASP A 74 -6.65 6.35 14.92
CA ASP A 74 -6.22 5.09 15.56
C ASP A 74 -7.14 3.87 15.35
N LYS A 75 -7.93 3.87 14.27
CA LYS A 75 -8.81 2.76 13.88
C LYS A 75 -8.68 2.43 12.40
N TYR A 76 -8.82 1.15 12.07
CA TYR A 76 -8.92 0.69 10.69
C TYR A 76 -10.37 0.75 10.22
N TYR A 77 -10.58 1.34 9.06
CA TYR A 77 -11.83 1.40 8.34
C TYR A 77 -11.71 0.65 7.02
N LEU A 78 -12.84 0.10 6.57
CA LEU A 78 -13.01 -0.33 5.19
C LEU A 78 -13.64 0.83 4.42
N ILE A 79 -13.06 1.15 3.27
CA ILE A 79 -13.58 2.18 2.37
C ILE A 79 -13.71 1.63 0.96
N LEU A 80 -14.64 2.18 0.19
CA LEU A 80 -14.77 1.90 -1.23
C LEU A 80 -14.09 3.01 -2.03
N LYS A 81 -13.18 2.63 -2.94
CA LYS A 81 -12.60 3.52 -3.95
C LYS A 81 -13.08 3.10 -5.33
N ARG A 82 -13.28 4.03 -6.27
CA ARG A 82 -13.60 3.66 -7.65
C ARG A 82 -12.40 2.98 -8.30
N LYS A 83 -12.67 1.98 -9.15
CA LYS A 83 -11.63 1.27 -9.92
C LYS A 83 -10.76 2.20 -10.76
N SER A 84 -11.33 3.29 -11.27
CA SER A 84 -10.60 4.33 -12.03
C SER A 84 -9.55 5.08 -11.21
N ASP A 85 -9.76 5.19 -9.90
CA ASP A 85 -8.96 6.01 -9.00
C ASP A 85 -7.83 5.19 -8.35
N VAL A 86 -7.84 3.88 -8.58
CA VAL A 86 -6.84 2.92 -8.08
C VAL A 86 -5.90 2.60 -9.24
N THR A 87 -4.76 3.27 -9.32
CA THR A 87 -3.63 2.78 -10.12
C THR A 87 -3.27 1.38 -9.61
N CYS A 88 -3.26 0.38 -10.50
CA CYS A 88 -3.19 -1.06 -10.23
C CYS A 88 -1.94 -1.58 -9.47
N GLN A 89 -1.26 -0.79 -8.63
CA GLN A 89 -0.04 -1.18 -7.95
C GLN A 89 -0.16 -1.42 -6.43
N ASN A 90 -1.27 -1.04 -5.77
CA ASN A 90 -1.35 -1.12 -4.31
C ASN A 90 -2.65 -1.75 -3.82
N LEU A 91 -2.85 -3.05 -4.05
CA LEU A 91 -4.00 -3.77 -3.49
C LEU A 91 -3.67 -4.68 -2.30
N SER A 92 -2.40 -4.86 -1.92
CA SER A 92 -2.08 -5.74 -0.77
C SER A 92 -0.91 -5.35 0.13
N ASP A 93 0.06 -4.55 -0.30
CA ASP A 93 1.25 -4.34 0.54
C ASP A 93 1.37 -2.89 0.97
N VAL A 94 1.16 -2.65 2.26
CA VAL A 94 1.67 -1.44 2.91
C VAL A 94 3.18 -1.46 2.69
N LYS A 95 3.71 -0.50 1.92
CA LYS A 95 5.14 -0.43 1.65
C LYS A 95 5.81 0.15 2.88
N GLU A 96 6.39 -0.71 3.69
CA GLU A 96 7.26 -0.31 4.79
C GLU A 96 8.60 0.16 4.23
N VAL A 97 9.01 1.33 4.70
CA VAL A 97 10.18 2.07 4.26
C VAL A 97 10.96 2.45 5.50
N GLU A 98 12.17 1.93 5.64
CA GLU A 98 13.08 2.36 6.70
C GLU A 98 13.95 3.50 6.18
N ILE A 99 14.00 4.60 6.91
CA ILE A 99 14.94 5.70 6.68
C ILE A 99 15.65 6.06 7.97
N ASN A 100 16.91 6.45 7.88
CA ASN A 100 17.62 6.95 9.05
C ASN A 100 17.41 8.45 9.28
N GLN A 101 17.80 8.94 10.45
CA GLN A 101 17.66 10.36 10.80
C GLN A 101 18.36 11.31 9.80
N THR A 102 19.49 10.90 9.21
CA THR A 102 20.19 11.69 8.20
C THR A 102 19.34 11.86 6.93
N GLN A 103 18.66 10.80 6.50
CA GLN A 103 17.74 10.80 5.37
C GLN A 103 16.47 11.60 5.67
N VAL A 104 15.96 11.55 6.91
CA VAL A 104 14.83 12.38 7.37
C VAL A 104 15.16 13.87 7.22
N ASN A 105 16.33 14.28 7.69
CA ASN A 105 16.80 15.67 7.61
C ASN A 105 16.95 16.09 6.14
N LEU A 106 17.58 15.25 5.33
CA LEU A 106 17.73 15.50 3.89
C LEU A 106 16.38 15.61 3.18
N LEU A 107 15.42 14.76 3.50
CA LEU A 107 14.08 14.82 2.93
C LEU A 107 13.38 16.14 3.29
N SER A 108 13.49 16.57 4.55
CA SER A 108 12.98 17.88 5.00
C SER A 108 13.60 19.04 4.20
N ASP A 109 14.92 19.03 4.01
CA ASP A 109 15.65 20.06 3.27
C ASP A 109 15.26 20.09 1.79
N VAL A 110 15.13 18.92 1.17
CA VAL A 110 14.72 18.76 -0.23
C VAL A 110 13.33 19.34 -0.44
N ILE A 111 12.38 19.03 0.44
CA ILE A 111 11.02 19.54 0.33
C ILE A 111 10.96 21.04 0.58
N TYR A 112 11.68 21.54 1.60
CA TYR A 112 11.78 22.97 1.85
C TYR A 112 12.33 23.72 0.63
N TYR A 113 13.45 23.23 0.08
CA TYR A 113 14.11 23.82 -1.07
C TYR A 113 13.21 23.79 -2.32
N PHE A 114 12.48 22.69 -2.55
CA PHE A 114 11.55 22.55 -3.67
C PHE A 114 10.34 23.49 -3.57
N GLN A 115 9.79 23.67 -2.36
CA GLN A 115 8.59 24.49 -2.12
C GLN A 115 8.88 25.98 -2.05
N HIS A 116 10.02 26.37 -1.45
CA HIS A 116 10.28 27.77 -1.10
C HIS A 116 11.43 28.41 -1.89
N VAL A 117 12.42 27.64 -2.34
CA VAL A 117 13.63 28.20 -2.98
C VAL A 117 13.60 28.05 -4.50
N LYS A 118 13.32 26.83 -4.98
CA LYS A 118 13.29 26.52 -6.41
C LYS A 118 11.90 26.42 -7.00
N ILE A 119 10.86 26.66 -6.21
CA ILE A 119 9.42 26.68 -6.57
C ILE A 119 9.12 25.85 -7.82
N GLY A 120 9.00 24.54 -7.63
CA GLY A 120 8.62 23.62 -8.71
C GLY A 120 9.73 23.27 -9.71
N LYS A 121 10.92 23.87 -9.62
CA LYS A 121 12.08 23.47 -10.43
C LYS A 121 12.71 22.21 -9.80
N GLY A 122 12.74 21.13 -10.56
CA GLY A 122 13.32 19.84 -10.14
C GLY A 122 14.83 19.91 -9.89
N PHE A 123 15.38 18.80 -9.40
CA PHE A 123 16.81 18.66 -9.09
C PHE A 123 17.56 18.04 -10.27
N ASN A 124 18.68 18.65 -10.64
CA ASN A 124 19.61 18.08 -11.62
C ASN A 124 20.64 17.20 -10.89
N ILE A 125 20.47 15.88 -10.99
CA ILE A 125 21.36 14.89 -10.36
C ILE A 125 22.51 14.40 -11.27
N ASN A 126 22.53 14.86 -12.52
CA ASN A 126 23.53 14.44 -13.51
C ASN A 126 24.82 15.25 -13.39
N THR A 127 24.72 16.48 -12.90
CA THR A 127 25.85 17.42 -12.90
C THR A 127 26.73 17.33 -11.64
N ASN A 128 26.31 16.64 -10.57
CA ASN A 128 27.04 16.49 -9.30
C ASN A 128 27.63 17.81 -8.72
N LYS A 129 27.13 18.97 -9.17
CA LYS A 129 27.75 20.29 -8.92
C LYS A 129 27.67 20.75 -7.47
N THR A 130 26.68 20.28 -6.72
CA THR A 130 26.45 20.69 -5.33
C THR A 130 26.36 19.48 -4.40
N GLU A 131 26.74 19.66 -3.14
CA GLU A 131 26.57 18.62 -2.11
C GLU A 131 25.11 18.18 -1.98
N LEU A 132 24.15 19.11 -2.11
CA LEU A 132 22.73 18.80 -2.17
C LEU A 132 22.42 17.86 -3.35
N SER A 133 22.95 18.13 -4.55
CA SER A 133 22.71 17.26 -5.72
C SER A 133 23.26 15.84 -5.53
N LYS A 134 24.41 15.69 -4.86
CA LYS A 134 25.00 14.39 -4.53
C LYS A 134 24.15 13.63 -3.52
N LYS A 135 23.73 14.30 -2.44
CA LYS A 135 22.87 13.71 -1.39
C LYS A 135 21.50 13.31 -1.95
N VAL A 136 20.88 14.16 -2.77
CA VAL A 136 19.61 13.85 -3.44
C VAL A 136 19.77 12.64 -4.38
N LYS A 137 20.87 12.55 -5.14
CA LYS A 137 21.16 11.40 -5.99
C LYS A 137 21.27 10.10 -5.19
N GLN A 138 21.92 10.14 -4.02
CA GLN A 138 22.03 8.99 -3.13
C GLN A 138 20.69 8.60 -2.52
N LEU A 139 19.88 9.58 -2.10
CA LEU A 139 18.54 9.33 -1.58
C LEU A 139 17.63 8.73 -2.65
N ASN A 140 17.69 9.22 -3.89
CA ASN A 140 16.92 8.66 -5.01
C ASN A 140 17.32 7.21 -5.34
N ARG A 141 18.60 6.85 -5.22
CA ARG A 141 19.05 5.47 -5.41
C ARG A 141 18.54 4.53 -4.31
N SER A 142 18.51 5.00 -3.08
CA SER A 142 18.13 4.20 -1.91
C SER A 142 16.61 4.10 -1.76
N HIS A 143 15.89 5.17 -2.12
CA HIS A 143 14.45 5.34 -1.92
C HIS A 143 13.81 6.01 -3.15
N PRO A 144 13.72 5.31 -4.30
CA PRO A 144 13.27 5.89 -5.57
C PRO A 144 11.82 6.40 -5.53
N TYR A 145 10.96 5.84 -4.67
CA TYR A 145 9.56 6.26 -4.51
C TYR A 145 9.38 7.67 -3.92
N PHE A 146 10.43 8.28 -3.38
CA PHE A 146 10.39 9.70 -2.98
C PHE A 146 10.55 10.66 -4.17
N PHE A 147 10.81 10.15 -5.39
CA PHE A 147 11.07 10.98 -6.55
C PHE A 147 10.31 10.53 -7.80
N GLU A 148 10.07 11.49 -8.69
CA GLU A 148 9.41 11.32 -9.98
C GLU A 148 10.32 11.84 -11.10
N HIS A 149 10.32 11.13 -12.22
CA HIS A 149 11.03 11.52 -13.44
C HIS A 149 10.03 12.04 -14.48
N ARG A 150 10.31 13.22 -15.05
CA ARG A 150 9.43 13.87 -16.05
C ARG A 150 10.04 13.97 -17.45
N GLY A 151 11.06 13.17 -17.75
CA GLY A 151 11.70 13.11 -19.07
C GLY A 151 12.60 14.29 -19.46
N ASN A 152 12.68 15.34 -18.65
CA ASN A 152 13.48 16.54 -18.91
C ASN A 152 14.88 16.53 -18.24
N GLY A 153 15.35 15.36 -17.80
CA GLY A 153 16.64 15.22 -17.11
C GLY A 153 16.68 15.75 -15.67
N LEU A 154 15.53 16.17 -15.12
CA LEU A 154 15.38 16.56 -13.72
C LEU A 154 14.55 15.53 -12.96
N ILE A 155 14.79 15.44 -11.65
CA ILE A 155 13.97 14.67 -10.73
C ILE A 155 13.16 15.59 -9.81
N TYR A 156 11.96 15.16 -9.46
CA TYR A 156 11.01 15.94 -8.68
C TYR A 156 10.63 15.15 -7.44
N PRO A 157 10.40 15.80 -6.28
CA PRO A 157 9.82 15.08 -5.15
C PRO A 157 8.44 14.53 -5.51
N SER A 158 8.21 13.26 -5.19
CA SER A 158 6.90 12.62 -5.39
C SER A 158 5.87 13.17 -4.40
N LYS A 159 4.59 12.87 -4.63
CA LYS A 159 3.53 13.22 -3.67
C LYS A 159 3.82 12.70 -2.25
N LEU A 160 4.31 11.46 -2.15
CA LEU A 160 4.75 10.84 -0.89
C LEU A 160 5.84 11.67 -0.22
N ALA A 161 6.88 12.06 -0.95
CA ALA A 161 7.97 12.86 -0.41
C ALA A 161 7.51 14.23 0.10
N VAL A 162 6.61 14.89 -0.65
CA VAL A 162 6.05 16.18 -0.27
C VAL A 162 5.25 16.08 1.02
N GLU A 163 4.39 15.08 1.16
CA GLU A 163 3.61 14.85 2.37
C GLU A 163 4.50 14.47 3.56
N ALA A 164 5.49 13.60 3.34
CA ALA A 164 6.47 13.21 4.35
C ALA A 164 7.26 14.41 4.85
N GLY A 165 7.81 15.22 3.95
CA GLY A 165 8.58 16.41 4.33
C GLY A 165 7.75 17.43 5.10
N LYS A 166 6.47 17.64 4.73
CA LYS A 166 5.57 18.53 5.49
C LYS A 166 5.34 18.03 6.92
N LEU A 167 5.10 16.72 7.10
CA LEU A 167 4.94 16.13 8.42
C LEU A 167 6.24 16.27 9.22
N ILE A 168 7.39 15.90 8.65
CA ILE A 168 8.71 16.03 9.30
C ILE A 168 8.94 17.48 9.76
N GLN A 169 8.69 18.46 8.90
CA GLN A 169 8.83 19.87 9.23
C GLN A 169 7.91 20.31 10.39
N SER A 170 6.67 19.80 10.43
CA SER A 170 5.72 20.07 11.51
C SER A 170 6.19 19.50 12.86
N TYR A 171 6.69 18.27 12.85
CA TYR A 171 7.27 17.63 14.04
C TYR A 171 8.55 18.34 14.51
N ASN A 172 9.43 18.72 13.60
CA ASN A 172 10.63 19.50 13.91
C ASN A 172 10.28 20.84 14.59
N ARG A 173 9.25 21.55 14.09
CA ARG A 173 8.75 22.79 14.72
C ARG A 173 8.20 22.57 16.12
N SER A 174 7.59 21.41 16.38
CA SER A 174 7.02 21.05 17.68
C SER A 174 8.00 20.34 18.62
N LYS A 175 9.28 20.20 18.23
CA LYS A 175 10.34 19.50 18.99
C LYS A 175 9.97 18.08 19.43
N LYS A 176 9.09 17.42 18.68
CA LYS A 176 8.66 16.04 18.95
C LYS A 176 9.51 15.07 18.14
N THR A 177 9.93 13.97 18.78
CA THR A 177 10.63 12.87 18.11
C THR A 177 9.68 12.09 17.23
N ILE A 178 10.11 11.79 16.01
CA ILE A 178 9.34 11.00 15.04
C ILE A 178 10.01 9.63 14.94
N SER A 179 9.28 8.57 15.28
CA SER A 179 9.72 7.19 15.05
C SER A 179 9.03 6.55 13.85
N LYS A 180 7.87 7.08 13.45
CA LYS A 180 7.04 6.52 12.37
C LYS A 180 6.17 7.59 11.71
N LEU A 181 6.07 7.56 10.39
CA LEU A 181 5.13 8.34 9.60
C LEU A 181 4.29 7.39 8.74
N GLN A 182 2.98 7.62 8.68
CA GLN A 182 2.09 6.86 7.80
C GLN A 182 1.46 7.81 6.78
N ILE A 183 1.65 7.50 5.50
CA ILE A 183 1.24 8.35 4.37
C ILE A 183 0.65 7.44 3.30
N GLU A 184 -0.67 7.57 3.08
CA GLU A 184 -1.42 6.70 2.18
C GLU A 184 -1.13 5.21 2.46
N ASP A 185 -0.52 4.50 1.50
CA ASP A 185 -0.18 3.08 1.59
C ASP A 185 1.28 2.84 2.05
N PHE A 186 1.97 3.89 2.52
CA PHE A 186 3.36 3.81 2.99
C PHE A 186 3.45 3.97 4.51
N ILE A 187 4.31 3.15 5.10
CA ILE A 187 4.78 3.32 6.48
C ILE A 187 6.27 3.66 6.39
N ILE A 188 6.65 4.85 6.82
CA ILE A 188 8.04 5.28 6.92
C ILE A 188 8.47 5.11 8.38
N GLN A 189 9.33 4.15 8.65
CA GLN A 189 9.93 3.91 9.96
C GLN A 189 11.29 4.60 10.03
N ILE A 190 11.52 5.32 11.13
CA ILE A 190 12.76 6.06 11.35
C ILE A 190 13.64 5.23 12.27
N VAL A 191 14.78 4.78 11.75
CA VAL A 191 15.77 3.91 12.41
C VAL A 191 17.07 4.62 12.75
#